data_AF-E3EJV7-F1
#
_entry.id   AF-E3EJV7-F1
#
_cell.length_a   1.000
_cell.length_b   1.000
_cell.length_c   1.000
_cell.angle_alpha   90.00
_cell.angle_beta   90.00
_cell.angle_gamma   90.00
#
_symmetry.space_group_name_H-M   'P 1'
#
loop_
_entity.id
_entity.type
_entity.pdbx_description
1 polymer ?
#
loop_
_entity_poly.entity_id
_entity_poly.type
_entity_poly.pdbx_seq_one_letter_code
_entity_poly.pdbx_strand_id
1 'polypeptide(L)'
;MSKDIVMKVTTKVLEVIQKHRTDACYLSFSTPISPTAILYTYGSGDEFRSMISDLEDEFDVKLTTDHIGEFTVQAFIDIVNSTVQELRHIKGVQVVS
;
A
#
# COMPACT_ATOMS: atom_id res chain seq x y z
N MET A 1 -1.78 5.65 -19.14
CA MET A 1 -1.53 4.93 -17.87
C MET A 1 -0.46 3.88 -18.16
N SER A 2 0.78 4.04 -17.65
CA SER A 2 1.77 2.96 -17.82
C SER A 2 1.42 1.82 -16.87
N LYS A 3 0.92 0.72 -17.43
CA LYS A 3 0.58 -0.51 -16.68
C LYS A 3 1.73 -0.96 -15.77
N ASP A 4 2.98 -0.66 -16.15
CA ASP A 4 4.18 -0.96 -15.39
C ASP A 4 4.26 -0.28 -14.02
N ILE A 5 3.76 0.95 -13.88
CA ILE A 5 3.80 1.68 -12.61
C ILE A 5 2.78 1.09 -11.65
N VAL A 6 1.55 0.86 -12.13
CA VAL A 6 0.48 0.25 -11.34
C VAL A 6 0.92 -1.12 -10.83
N MET A 7 1.50 -1.95 -11.71
CA MET A 7 1.99 -3.27 -11.34
C MET A 7 3.09 -3.19 -10.28
N LYS A 8 4.06 -2.27 -10.40
CA LYS A 8 5.11 -2.07 -9.39
C LYS A 8 4.56 -1.65 -8.03
N VAL A 9 3.64 -0.68 -8.01
CA VAL A 9 3.00 -0.22 -6.77
C VAL A 9 2.24 -1.37 -6.13
N THR A 10 1.41 -2.08 -6.90
CA THR A 10 0.64 -3.24 -6.42
C THR A 10 1.55 -4.31 -5.82
N THR A 11 2.62 -4.71 -6.52
CA THR A 11 3.57 -5.71 -6.01
C THR A 11 4.14 -5.29 -4.67
N LYS A 12 4.58 -4.03 -4.56
CA LYS A 12 5.21 -3.55 -3.33
C LYS A 12 4.24 -3.41 -2.16
N VAL A 13 3.00 -2.97 -2.42
CA VAL A 13 1.94 -2.95 -1.40
C VAL A 13 1.70 -4.36 -0.85
N LEU A 14 1.62 -5.37 -1.72
CA LEU A 14 1.45 -6.77 -1.30
C LEU A 14 2.66 -7.29 -0.50
N GLU A 15 3.89 -6.94 -0.89
CA GLU A 15 5.10 -7.28 -0.15
C GLU A 15 5.12 -6.67 1.25
N VAL A 16 4.71 -5.40 1.39
CA VAL A 16 4.63 -4.70 2.68
C VAL A 16 3.56 -5.32 3.57
N ILE A 17 2.36 -5.61 3.03
CA ILE A 17 1.32 -6.33 3.78
C ILE A 17 1.87 -7.69 4.25
N GLN A 18 2.54 -8.43 3.37
CA GLN A 18 3.09 -9.75 3.70
C GLN A 18 4.22 -9.68 4.75
N LYS A 19 5.01 -8.60 4.77
CA LYS A 19 6.08 -8.36 5.75
C LYS A 19 5.53 -8.08 7.15
N HIS A 20 4.45 -7.29 7.24
CA HIS A 20 3.92 -6.81 8.52
C HIS A 20 2.72 -7.58 9.04
N ARG A 21 2.18 -8.53 8.28
CA ARG A 21 1.03 -9.30 8.74
C ARG A 21 1.38 -10.18 9.95
N THR A 22 0.50 -10.21 10.93
CA THR A 22 0.64 -10.96 12.20
C THR A 22 -0.52 -11.92 12.44
N ASP A 23 -1.38 -12.12 11.44
CA ASP A 23 -2.52 -13.01 11.53
C ASP A 23 -2.10 -14.47 11.73
N ALA A 24 -2.41 -15.00 12.93
CA ALA A 24 -1.99 -16.32 13.38
C ALA A 24 -2.49 -17.49 12.52
N CYS A 25 -3.57 -17.30 11.74
CA CYS A 25 -4.09 -18.30 10.81
C CYS A 25 -3.21 -18.50 9.55
N TYR A 26 -2.29 -17.58 9.27
CA TYR A 26 -1.60 -17.53 7.98
C TYR A 26 -0.12 -17.16 8.11
N LEU A 27 0.53 -17.63 9.18
CA LEU A 27 1.98 -17.49 9.42
C LEU A 27 2.86 -18.23 8.39
N SER A 28 2.24 -18.82 7.36
CA SER A 28 2.95 -19.24 6.15
C SER A 28 3.12 -18.01 5.25
N PHE A 29 4.38 -17.61 5.02
CA PHE A 29 4.74 -16.62 4.00
C PHE A 29 4.20 -16.95 2.58
N SER A 30 3.69 -18.16 2.38
CA SER A 30 3.13 -18.65 1.12
C SER A 30 1.62 -18.47 0.99
N THR A 31 0.89 -18.00 2.03
CA THR A 31 -0.56 -17.80 1.89
C THR A 31 -0.85 -16.49 1.15
N PRO A 32 -1.53 -16.54 -0.01
CA PRO A 32 -1.82 -15.35 -0.80
C PRO A 32 -2.64 -14.31 -0.03
N ILE A 33 -2.29 -13.03 -0.23
CA ILE A 33 -3.12 -11.90 0.18
C ILE A 33 -4.33 -11.80 -0.75
N SER A 34 -5.53 -11.80 -0.19
CA SER A 34 -6.76 -11.66 -0.99
C SER A 34 -7.06 -10.18 -1.24
N PRO A 35 -7.30 -9.77 -2.50
CA PRO A 35 -7.68 -8.39 -2.82
C PRO A 35 -9.01 -7.97 -2.16
N THR A 36 -9.87 -8.93 -1.80
CA THR A 36 -11.18 -8.69 -1.16
C THR A 36 -11.14 -8.76 0.36
N ALA A 37 -10.02 -9.20 0.95
CA ALA A 37 -9.87 -9.21 2.40
C ALA A 37 -9.74 -7.78 2.93
N ILE A 38 -10.27 -7.56 4.14
CA ILE A 38 -10.13 -6.27 4.83
C ILE A 38 -8.77 -6.23 5.52
N LEU A 39 -8.04 -5.12 5.45
CA LEU A 39 -6.67 -5.00 5.96
C LEU A 39 -6.49 -5.41 7.43
N TYR A 40 -7.46 -5.16 8.30
CA TYR A 40 -7.38 -5.60 9.71
C TYR A 40 -7.27 -7.12 9.85
N THR A 41 -7.63 -7.91 8.81
CA THR A 41 -7.46 -9.36 8.84
C THR A 41 -5.99 -9.76 8.86
N TYR A 42 -5.08 -8.85 8.52
CA TYR A 42 -3.65 -9.09 8.43
C TYR A 42 -2.87 -8.55 9.62
N GLY A 43 -3.39 -7.63 10.43
CA GLY A 43 -2.64 -7.09 11.56
C GLY A 43 -3.43 -6.11 12.41
N SER A 44 -2.85 -5.66 13.52
CA SER A 44 -3.44 -4.63 14.36
C SER A 44 -3.19 -3.23 13.79
N GLY A 45 -3.69 -2.20 14.49
CA GLY A 45 -3.47 -0.81 14.08
C GLY A 45 -2.00 -0.41 14.03
N ASP A 46 -1.13 -1.01 14.86
CA ASP A 46 0.30 -0.72 14.88
C ASP A 46 1.03 -1.32 13.66
N GLU A 47 0.68 -2.54 13.26
CA GLU A 47 1.17 -3.14 12.01
C GLU A 47 0.68 -2.34 10.82
N PHE A 48 -0.58 -1.89 10.82
CA PHE A 48 -1.08 -1.04 9.75
C PHE A 48 -0.31 0.28 9.64
N ARG A 49 -0.01 0.95 10.77
CA ARG A 49 0.84 2.15 10.78
C ARG A 49 2.25 1.86 10.26
N SER A 50 2.80 0.70 10.60
CA SER A 50 4.12 0.27 10.11
C SER A 50 4.11 0.01 8.60
N MET A 51 3.03 -0.59 8.07
CA MET A 51 2.82 -0.76 6.63
C MET A 51 2.75 0.60 5.90
N ILE A 52 2.02 1.57 6.48
CA ILE A 52 1.92 2.92 5.91
C ILE A 52 3.30 3.59 5.87
N SER A 53 4.04 3.57 6.98
CA SER A 53 5.38 4.17 7.06
C SER A 53 6.33 3.59 6.01
N ASP A 54 6.36 2.26 5.85
CA ASP A 54 7.20 1.60 4.84
C ASP A 54 6.84 2.02 3.41
N LEU A 55 5.56 2.24 3.11
CA LEU A 55 5.09 2.66 1.78
C LEU A 55 5.36 4.14 1.53
N GLU A 56 5.22 4.98 2.55
CA GLU A 56 5.58 6.41 2.49
C GLU A 56 7.07 6.59 2.18
N ASP A 57 7.93 5.83 2.88
CA ASP A 57 9.38 5.85 2.68
C ASP A 57 9.77 5.30 1.29
N GLU A 58 9.16 4.19 0.85
CA GLU A 58 9.48 3.58 -0.44
C GLU A 58 9.12 4.50 -1.62
N PHE A 59 7.98 5.18 -1.55
CA PHE A 59 7.46 5.97 -2.66
C PHE A 59 7.68 7.48 -2.52
N ASP A 60 8.26 7.93 -1.40
CA ASP A 60 8.43 9.35 -1.05
C ASP A 60 7.09 10.10 -1.10
N VAL A 61 6.04 9.49 -0.55
CA VAL A 61 4.66 10.03 -0.49
C VAL A 61 4.19 10.22 0.95
N LYS A 62 3.09 10.95 1.13
CA LYS A 62 2.32 10.94 2.39
C LYS A 62 0.91 10.38 2.14
N LEU A 63 0.56 9.30 2.82
CA LEU A 63 -0.74 8.66 2.75
C LEU A 63 -1.63 9.21 3.86
N THR A 64 -2.56 10.10 3.52
CA THR A 64 -3.56 10.60 4.47
C THR A 64 -4.70 9.60 4.58
N THR A 65 -4.57 8.62 5.46
CA THR A 65 -5.63 7.64 5.74
C THR A 65 -5.90 7.55 7.24
N ASP A 66 -7.05 8.08 7.66
CA ASP A 66 -7.49 8.07 9.07
C ASP A 66 -8.28 6.80 9.44
N HIS A 67 -8.67 6.00 8.44
CA HIS A 67 -9.41 4.76 8.63
C HIS A 67 -8.42 3.58 8.68
N ILE A 68 -7.94 3.28 9.88
CA ILE A 68 -6.97 2.23 10.14
C ILE A 68 -7.58 0.86 9.78
N GLY A 69 -7.09 0.25 8.70
CA GLY A 69 -7.34 -1.16 8.38
C GLY A 69 -8.77 -1.54 7.96
N GLU A 70 -9.71 -0.60 7.82
CA GLU A 70 -11.10 -0.88 7.43
C GLU A 70 -11.30 -1.09 5.92
N PHE A 71 -10.27 -0.81 5.12
CA PHE A 71 -10.32 -0.97 3.68
C PHE A 71 -10.04 -2.40 3.24
N THR A 72 -10.60 -2.78 2.10
CA THR A 72 -10.11 -3.96 1.38
C THR A 72 -8.67 -3.74 0.91
N VAL A 73 -7.91 -4.81 0.75
CA VAL A 73 -6.57 -4.75 0.16
C VAL A 73 -6.58 -4.05 -1.19
N GLN A 74 -7.59 -4.33 -2.03
CA GLN A 74 -7.72 -3.65 -3.32
C GLN A 74 -7.94 -2.15 -3.18
N ALA A 75 -8.86 -1.73 -2.29
CA ALA A 75 -9.12 -0.30 -2.08
C ALA A 75 -7.87 0.43 -1.55
N PHE A 76 -7.08 -0.24 -0.71
CA PHE A 76 -5.81 0.31 -0.24
C PHE A 76 -4.77 0.44 -1.35
N ILE A 77 -4.62 -0.58 -2.20
CA ILE A 77 -3.77 -0.53 -3.39
C ILE A 77 -4.18 0.65 -4.28
N ASP A 78 -5.47 0.88 -4.47
CA ASP A 78 -5.98 1.97 -5.30
C ASP A 78 -5.64 3.35 -4.71
N ILE A 79 -5.75 3.52 -3.39
CA ILE A 79 -5.35 4.75 -2.68
C ILE A 79 -3.85 5.03 -2.90
N VAL A 80 -2.99 4.04 -2.63
CA VAL A 80 -1.53 4.21 -2.78
C VAL A 80 -1.19 4.52 -4.24
N ASN A 81 -1.83 3.83 -5.20
CA ASN A 81 -1.66 4.11 -6.62
C ASN A 81 -2.03 5.55 -6.98
N SER A 82 -3.16 6.06 -6.49
CA SER A 82 -3.59 7.44 -6.75
C SER A 82 -2.57 8.43 -6.20
N THR A 83 -2.15 8.26 -4.94
CA THR A 83 -1.20 9.18 -4.28
C THR A 83 0.16 9.19 -4.99
N VAL A 84 0.71 8.02 -5.35
CA VAL A 84 1.99 7.93 -6.07
C VAL A 84 1.90 8.59 -7.45
N GLN A 85 0.76 8.45 -8.13
CA GLN A 85 0.55 9.07 -9.44
C GLN A 85 0.40 10.58 -9.33
N GLU A 86 -0.36 11.09 -8.37
CA GLU A 86 -0.51 12.53 -8.12
C GLU A 86 0.84 13.18 -7.85
N LEU A 87 1.67 12.57 -6.99
CA LEU A 87 3.01 13.09 -6.70
C LEU A 87 3.90 13.10 -7.96
N ARG A 88 3.83 12.07 -8.80
CA ARG A 88 4.57 12.02 -10.07
C ARG A 88 4.09 13.06 -11.07
N HIS A 89 2.80 13.35 -11.13
CA HIS A 89 2.30 14.46 -11.95
C HIS A 89 2.84 15.79 -11.43
N ILE A 90 2.85 16.02 -10.12
CA ILE A 90 3.39 17.24 -9.50
C ILE A 90 4.90 17.38 -9.78
N LYS A 91 5.68 16.31 -9.56
CA LYS A 91 7.13 16.30 -9.82
C LYS A 91 7.48 16.38 -11.31
N GLY A 92 6.64 15.81 -12.19
CA GLY A 92 6.79 15.89 -13.64
C GLY A 92 6.41 17.25 -14.24
N VAL A 93 5.62 18.05 -13.52
CA VAL A 93 5.28 19.44 -13.90
C VAL A 93 6.38 20.43 -13.47
N GLN A 94 7.32 20.03 -12.60
CA GLN A 94 8.49 20.83 -12.26
C GLN A 94 9.64 20.71 -13.29
N VAL A 95 9.41 21.06 -14.56
CA VAL A 95 10.51 21.52 -15.47
C VAL A 95 9.94 22.47 -16.53
N VAL A 96 9.74 23.72 -16.16
CA VAL A 96 9.91 24.88 -17.06
C VAL A 96 10.06 26.11 -16.18
N SER A 97 11.29 26.46 -15.86
CA SER A 97 11.72 27.81 -15.46
C SER A 97 13.14 28.00 -15.94
#